data_AF-A0A2D9DF82-F1
#
_entry.id   AF-A0A2D9DF82-F1
#
_cell.length_a   1.000
_cell.length_b   1.000
_cell.length_c   1.000
_cell.angle_alpha   90.00
_cell.angle_beta   90.00
_cell.angle_gamma   90.00
#
_symmetry.space_group_name_H-M   'P 1'
#
loop_
_entity.id
_entity.type
_entity.pdbx_description
1 polymer ?
#
loop_
_entity_poly.entity_id
_entity_poly.type
_entity_poly.pdbx_seq_one_letter_code
_entity_poly.pdbx_strand_id
1 'polypeptide(L)'
;MNIFQRLGYFSVGLFMGIIILIFFLSGKKTSCSYFPNARTLKSIRTKERHFDKNAMKFFTENNIDTSSISSILENGEVHFSQSITDKDSCNIYLISGETHKKPIQFKVENCDSIATIQEAGFYSEK
;
A
#
# COMPACT_ATOMS: atom_id res chain seq x y z
N MET A 1 24.90 -11.26 40.53
CA MET A 1 23.65 -11.43 39.74
C MET A 1 24.01 -12.16 38.47
N ASN A 2 23.49 -13.38 38.28
CA ASN A 2 23.82 -14.20 37.10
C ASN A 2 23.02 -13.75 35.87
N ILE A 3 23.54 -14.03 34.67
CA ILE A 3 22.90 -13.64 33.40
C ILE A 3 21.44 -14.15 33.34
N PHE A 4 21.19 -15.35 33.87
CA PHE A 4 19.85 -15.96 33.92
C PHE A 4 18.88 -15.21 34.84
N GLN A 5 19.36 -14.70 35.98
CA GLN A 5 18.52 -13.89 36.87
C GLN A 5 18.18 -12.55 36.22
N ARG A 6 19.15 -11.91 35.54
CA ARG A 6 18.91 -10.66 34.80
C ARG A 6 17.90 -10.85 33.68
N LEU A 7 18.00 -11.96 32.94
CA LEU A 7 17.05 -12.30 31.88
C LEU A 7 15.67 -12.60 32.45
N GLY A 8 15.57 -13.33 33.56
CA GLY A 8 14.30 -13.61 34.23
C GLY A 8 13.55 -12.35 34.64
N TYR A 9 14.22 -11.41 35.32
CA TYR A 9 13.60 -10.13 35.71
C TYR A 9 13.18 -9.30 34.50
N PHE A 10 13.98 -9.26 33.43
CA PHE A 10 13.63 -8.57 32.20
C PHE A 10 12.43 -9.20 31.49
N SER A 11 12.39 -10.53 31.38
CA SER A 11 11.32 -11.26 30.70
C SER A 11 9.96 -11.10 31.38
N VAL A 12 9.91 -11.01 32.72
CA VAL A 12 8.66 -10.74 33.44
C VAL A 12 8.11 -9.35 33.10
N GLY A 13 8.98 -8.33 33.10
CA GLY A 13 8.58 -6.97 32.71
C GLY A 13 8.16 -6.89 31.24
N LEU A 14 8.90 -7.54 30.34
CA LEU A 14 8.58 -7.62 28.92
C LEU A 14 7.23 -8.30 28.68
N PHE A 15 6.98 -9.42 29.35
CA PHE A 15 5.73 -10.17 29.22
C PHE A 15 4.52 -9.34 29.68
N MET A 16 4.61 -8.71 30.85
CA MET A 16 3.57 -7.79 31.34
C MET A 16 3.37 -6.61 30.36
N GLY A 17 4.46 -6.05 29.83
CA GLY A 17 4.40 -4.98 28.83
C GLY A 17 3.69 -5.40 27.54
N ILE A 18 3.95 -6.61 27.04
CA ILE A 18 3.30 -7.15 25.83
C ILE A 18 1.79 -7.33 26.07
N ILE A 19 1.37 -7.84 27.23
CA ILE A 19 -0.06 -8.01 27.56
C ILE A 19 -0.79 -6.66 27.52
N ILE A 20 -0.20 -5.64 28.15
CA ILE A 20 -0.77 -4.28 28.16
C ILE A 20 -0.83 -3.72 26.73
N LEU A 21 0.25 -3.87 25.96
CA LEU A 21 0.32 -3.40 24.58
C LEU A 21 -0.76 -4.04 23.70
N ILE A 22 -0.94 -5.37 23.80
CA ILE A 22 -1.98 -6.10 23.06
C ILE A 22 -3.36 -5.53 23.41
N PHE A 23 -3.66 -5.29 24.69
CA PHE A 23 -4.93 -4.71 25.10
C PHE A 23 -5.22 -3.36 24.42
N PHE A 24 -4.22 -2.48 24.33
CA PHE A 24 -4.36 -1.19 23.65
C PHE A 24 -4.45 -1.28 22.12
N LEU A 25 -3.75 -2.25 21.50
CA LEU A 25 -3.69 -2.41 20.05
C LEU A 25 -4.87 -3.23 19.49
N SER A 26 -5.39 -4.22 20.23
CA SER A 26 -6.46 -5.11 19.76
C SER A 26 -7.75 -4.38 19.39
N GLY A 27 -8.01 -3.21 19.97
CA GLY A 27 -9.19 -2.39 19.65
C GLY A 27 -8.99 -1.45 18.44
N LYS A 28 -7.77 -1.32 17.91
CA LYS A 28 -7.45 -0.37 16.84
C LYS A 28 -7.06 -1.15 15.58
N LYS A 29 -7.61 -0.78 14.42
CA LYS A 29 -7.19 -1.30 13.10
C LYS A 29 -5.82 -0.73 12.70
N THR A 30 -4.81 -0.85 13.56
CA THR A 30 -3.47 -0.29 13.36
C THR A 30 -2.71 -1.13 12.33
N SER A 31 -2.80 -0.76 11.06
CA SER A 31 -1.89 -1.27 10.03
C SER A 31 -0.61 -0.43 10.00
N CYS A 32 0.52 -1.09 10.23
CA CYS A 32 1.83 -0.43 10.14
C CYS A 32 2.43 -0.65 8.74
N SER A 33 2.57 0.43 7.98
CA SER A 33 3.12 0.43 6.63
C SER A 33 4.64 0.60 6.66
N TYR A 34 5.35 -0.38 7.24
CA TYR A 34 6.80 -0.31 7.41
C TYR A 34 7.56 -0.49 6.09
N PHE A 35 7.09 -1.39 5.23
CA PHE A 35 7.75 -1.69 3.95
C PHE A 35 7.48 -0.60 2.90
N PRO A 36 8.45 -0.34 1.99
CA PRO A 36 8.30 0.65 0.93
C PRO A 36 7.02 0.46 0.11
N ASN A 37 6.70 -0.78 -0.29
CA ASN A 37 5.48 -1.09 -1.04
C ASN A 37 4.22 -0.60 -0.31
N ALA A 38 4.01 -1.08 0.92
CA ALA A 38 2.85 -0.72 1.74
C ALA A 38 2.78 0.78 2.05
N ARG A 39 3.93 1.44 2.20
CA ARG A 39 4.00 2.89 2.44
C ARG A 39 3.54 3.68 1.22
N THR A 40 4.02 3.32 0.03
CA THR A 40 3.63 3.97 -1.23
C THR A 40 2.14 3.77 -1.50
N LEU A 41 1.64 2.54 -1.39
CA LEU A 41 0.22 2.24 -1.57
C LEU A 41 -0.67 3.01 -0.58
N LYS A 42 -0.29 3.06 0.70
CA LYS A 42 -1.00 3.87 1.71
C LYS A 42 -0.95 5.35 1.37
N SER A 43 0.21 5.87 0.96
CA SER A 43 0.36 7.28 0.57
C SER A 43 -0.58 7.66 -0.57
N ILE A 44 -0.77 6.78 -1.55
CA ILE A 44 -1.67 7.00 -2.68
C ILE A 44 -3.13 6.92 -2.21
N ARG A 45 -3.46 5.91 -1.40
CA ARG A 45 -4.84 5.66 -0.94
C ARG A 45 -5.39 6.75 -0.04
N THR A 46 -4.55 7.47 0.69
CA THR A 46 -4.98 8.56 1.59
C THR A 46 -5.20 9.91 0.89
N LYS A 47 -4.89 10.01 -0.40
CA LYS A 47 -5.00 11.25 -1.20
C LYS A 47 -6.29 11.28 -2.01
N GLU A 48 -6.67 12.47 -2.49
CA GLU A 48 -7.79 12.61 -3.41
C GLU A 48 -7.46 11.93 -4.73
N ARG A 49 -8.40 11.11 -5.24
CA ARG A 49 -8.16 10.24 -6.39
C ARG A 49 -8.74 10.86 -7.66
N HIS A 50 -7.89 11.09 -8.65
CA HIS A 50 -8.29 11.51 -9.98
C HIS A 50 -8.02 10.41 -11.01
N PHE A 51 -8.76 10.47 -12.11
CA PHE A 51 -8.65 9.53 -13.22
C PHE A 51 -8.52 10.31 -14.52
N ASP A 52 -7.46 10.01 -15.27
CA ASP A 52 -7.35 10.50 -16.63
C ASP A 52 -8.36 9.81 -17.54
N LYS A 53 -8.68 10.47 -18.66
CA LYS A 53 -9.62 9.97 -19.66
C LYS A 53 -9.24 8.58 -20.19
N ASN A 54 -7.94 8.33 -20.36
CA ASN A 54 -7.43 7.06 -20.88
C ASN A 54 -7.63 5.92 -19.87
N ALA A 55 -7.26 6.14 -18.61
CA ALA A 55 -7.52 5.18 -17.53
C ALA A 55 -9.01 4.92 -17.35
N MET A 56 -9.84 5.98 -17.31
CA MET A 56 -11.30 5.86 -17.16
C MET A 56 -11.93 5.03 -18.29
N LYS A 57 -11.48 5.24 -19.53
CA LYS A 57 -11.91 4.45 -20.68
C LYS A 57 -11.59 2.97 -20.50
N PHE A 58 -10.34 2.64 -20.14
CA PHE A 58 -9.94 1.26 -19.89
C PHE A 58 -10.77 0.60 -18.78
N PHE A 59 -10.99 1.30 -17.67
CA PHE A 59 -11.78 0.75 -16.56
C PHE A 59 -13.24 0.53 -16.94
N THR A 60 -13.83 1.46 -17.70
CA THR A 60 -15.22 1.38 -18.16
C THR A 60 -15.40 0.23 -19.15
N GLU A 61 -14.53 0.11 -20.15
CA GLU A 61 -14.59 -0.96 -21.17
C GLU A 61 -14.42 -2.35 -20.56
N ASN A 62 -13.61 -2.47 -19.51
CA ASN A 62 -13.33 -3.75 -18.85
C ASN A 62 -14.22 -4.04 -17.64
N ASN A 63 -15.17 -3.15 -17.32
CA ASN A 63 -16.03 -3.20 -16.13
C ASN A 63 -15.20 -3.39 -14.84
N ILE A 64 -14.24 -2.50 -14.64
CA ILE A 64 -13.39 -2.45 -13.44
C ILE A 64 -13.89 -1.30 -12.57
N ASP A 65 -14.38 -1.65 -11.39
CA ASP A 65 -14.99 -0.67 -10.49
C ASP A 65 -13.96 -0.04 -9.56
N THR A 66 -14.33 1.08 -8.93
CA THR A 66 -13.49 1.78 -7.95
C THR A 66 -13.14 0.92 -6.73
N SER A 67 -13.94 -0.10 -6.41
CA SER A 67 -13.67 -1.09 -5.37
C SER A 67 -12.46 -1.97 -5.72
N SER A 68 -12.35 -2.41 -6.98
CA SER A 68 -11.23 -3.21 -7.47
C SER A 68 -9.93 -2.41 -7.39
N ILE A 69 -9.98 -1.14 -7.80
CA ILE A 69 -8.82 -0.23 -7.72
C ILE A 69 -8.42 0.00 -6.27
N SER A 70 -9.39 0.17 -5.37
CA SER A 70 -9.11 0.35 -3.94
C SER A 70 -8.49 -0.91 -3.30
N SER A 71 -8.90 -2.10 -3.73
CA SER A 71 -8.29 -3.37 -3.32
C SER A 71 -6.84 -3.48 -3.81
N ILE A 72 -6.57 -3.10 -5.06
CA ILE A 72 -5.19 -3.07 -5.59
C ILE A 72 -4.33 -2.05 -4.84
N LEU A 73 -4.88 -0.89 -4.48
CA LEU A 73 -4.19 0.10 -3.65
C LEU A 73 -4.04 -0.32 -2.17
N GLU A 74 -4.62 -1.45 -1.76
CA GLU A 74 -4.45 -2.01 -0.43
C GLU A 74 -3.47 -3.19 -0.43
N ASN A 75 -3.55 -4.06 -1.45
CA ASN A 75 -2.85 -5.35 -1.48
C ASN A 75 -1.93 -5.57 -2.71
N GLY A 76 -1.84 -4.60 -3.62
CA GLY A 76 -1.06 -4.71 -4.84
C GLY A 76 0.45 -4.58 -4.65
N GLU A 77 1.15 -4.51 -5.77
CA GLU A 77 2.61 -4.41 -5.82
C GLU A 77 3.04 -3.18 -6.61
N VAL A 78 3.97 -2.41 -6.04
CA VAL A 78 4.61 -1.25 -6.65
C VAL A 78 5.91 -1.69 -7.31
N HIS A 79 5.99 -1.51 -8.62
CA HIS A 79 7.19 -1.80 -9.42
C HIS A 79 8.15 -0.61 -9.38
N PHE A 80 8.94 -0.50 -8.31
CA PHE A 80 9.88 0.62 -8.12
C PHE A 80 10.91 0.75 -9.24
N SER A 81 11.33 -0.35 -9.87
CA SER A 81 12.27 -0.34 -11.00
C SER A 81 11.71 0.32 -12.27
N GLN A 82 10.39 0.36 -12.39
CA GLN A 82 9.67 0.97 -13.53
C GLN A 82 8.98 2.29 -13.12
N SER A 83 9.19 2.72 -11.88
CA SER A 83 8.63 3.95 -11.33
C SER A 83 9.61 5.10 -11.47
N ILE A 84 9.11 6.30 -11.66
CA ILE A 84 9.91 7.53 -11.74
C ILE A 84 9.76 8.26 -10.41
N THR A 85 10.79 8.15 -9.58
CA THR A 85 10.94 8.95 -8.35
C THR A 85 11.83 10.17 -8.64
N ASP A 86 11.69 11.24 -7.85
CA ASP A 86 12.53 12.46 -7.91
C ASP A 86 12.14 13.53 -8.94
N LYS A 87 10.86 13.57 -9.35
CA LYS A 87 10.32 14.64 -10.19
C LYS A 87 9.69 15.72 -9.32
N ASP A 88 10.52 16.59 -8.72
CA ASP A 88 10.29 17.87 -7.99
C ASP A 88 9.06 18.04 -7.04
N SER A 89 7.92 17.41 -7.29
CA SER A 89 6.72 17.36 -6.43
C SER A 89 5.80 16.14 -6.64
N CYS A 90 5.98 15.33 -7.70
CA CYS A 90 5.06 14.23 -8.05
C CYS A 90 5.80 13.00 -8.57
N ASN A 91 5.71 11.89 -7.85
CA ASN A 91 6.32 10.62 -8.26
C ASN A 91 5.35 9.80 -9.10
N ILE A 92 5.84 9.10 -10.13
CA ILE A 92 5.01 8.23 -10.96
C ILE A 92 5.30 6.78 -10.60
N TYR A 93 4.32 6.09 -10.04
CA TYR A 93 4.43 4.70 -9.62
C TYR A 93 3.69 3.77 -10.58
N LEU A 94 4.33 2.69 -10.99
CA LEU A 94 3.66 1.58 -11.66
C LEU A 94 3.17 0.58 -10.62
N ILE A 95 1.87 0.30 -10.61
CA ILE A 95 1.24 -0.60 -9.65
C ILE A 95 0.55 -1.72 -10.39
N SER A 96 0.80 -2.96 -10.00
CA SER A 96 0.05 -4.12 -10.46
C SER A 96 -0.81 -4.70 -9.34
N GLY A 97 -1.89 -5.36 -9.73
CA GLY A 97 -2.69 -6.14 -8.81
C GLY A 97 -3.74 -6.98 -9.50
N GLU A 98 -4.32 -7.88 -8.74
CA GLU A 98 -5.35 -8.77 -9.23
C GLU A 98 -6.72 -8.08 -9.23
N THR A 99 -7.51 -8.35 -10.26
CA THR A 99 -8.95 -8.10 -10.27
C THR A 99 -9.68 -9.43 -10.42
N HIS A 100 -10.99 -9.43 -10.19
CA HIS A 100 -11.84 -10.61 -10.37
C HIS A 100 -11.76 -11.25 -11.77
N LYS A 101 -11.28 -10.50 -12.78
CA LYS A 101 -11.17 -11.00 -14.16
C LYS A 101 -9.75 -11.37 -14.52
N LYS A 102 -8.83 -10.39 -14.42
CA LYS A 102 -7.45 -10.50 -14.87
C LYS A 102 -6.52 -9.60 -14.05
N PRO A 103 -5.25 -9.96 -13.90
CA PRO A 103 -4.25 -9.04 -13.38
C PRO A 103 -4.16 -7.80 -14.27
N ILE A 104 -4.14 -6.64 -13.64
CA ILE A 104 -3.98 -5.35 -14.31
C ILE A 104 -2.79 -4.61 -13.71
N GLN A 105 -2.28 -3.65 -14.47
CA GLN A 105 -1.35 -2.66 -13.99
C GLN A 105 -1.80 -1.26 -14.39
N PHE A 106 -1.44 -0.27 -13.59
CA PHE A 106 -1.70 1.12 -13.90
C PHE A 106 -0.63 2.04 -13.34
N LYS A 107 -0.43 3.18 -14.01
CA LYS A 107 0.46 4.25 -13.57
C LYS A 107 -0.32 5.24 -12.72
N VAL A 108 0.27 5.58 -11.57
CA VAL A 108 -0.26 6.59 -10.65
C VAL A 108 0.76 7.70 -10.50
N GLU A 109 0.36 8.91 -10.85
CA GLU A 109 1.07 10.12 -10.46
C GLU A 109 0.64 10.51 -9.04
N ASN A 110 1.59 10.46 -8.11
CA ASN A 110 1.40 10.67 -6.69
C ASN A 110 2.04 11.99 -6.27
N CYS A 111 1.24 13.07 -6.25
CA CYS A 111 1.59 14.41 -5.79
C CYS A 111 1.22 14.61 -4.31
N ASP A 112 1.51 15.75 -3.68
CA ASP A 112 1.29 15.95 -2.23
C ASP A 112 -0.13 15.65 -1.73
N SER A 113 -1.15 16.19 -2.40
CA SER A 113 -2.56 16.04 -2.00
C SER A 113 -3.40 15.15 -2.92
N ILE A 114 -2.93 14.94 -4.15
CA ILE A 114 -3.68 14.30 -5.24
C ILE A 114 -2.92 13.10 -5.77
N ALA A 115 -3.65 12.02 -6.06
CA ALA A 115 -3.16 10.86 -6.80
C ALA A 115 -3.98 10.69 -8.08
N THR A 116 -3.32 10.81 -9.23
CA THR A 116 -3.96 10.70 -10.56
C THR A 116 -3.59 9.38 -11.21
N ILE A 117 -4.59 8.57 -11.56
CA ILE A 117 -4.40 7.33 -12.33
C ILE A 117 -4.42 7.69 -13.81
N GLN A 118 -3.28 7.54 -14.48
CA GLN A 118 -3.05 8.05 -15.84
C GLN A 118 -3.37 7.01 -16.93
N GLU A 119 -2.70 5.86 -16.86
CA GLU A 119 -2.79 4.78 -17.85
C GLU A 119 -2.99 3.45 -17.15
N ALA A 120 -3.84 2.60 -17.71
CA ALA A 120 -4.11 1.26 -17.19
C ALA A 120 -4.10 0.24 -18.33
N GLY A 121 -3.70 -0.99 -18.02
CA GLY A 121 -3.62 -2.08 -18.98
C GLY A 121 -3.60 -3.45 -18.28
N PHE A 122 -3.78 -4.51 -19.06
CA PHE A 122 -3.58 -5.86 -18.54
C PHE A 122 -2.11 -6.11 -18.23
N TYR A 123 -1.87 -6.78 -17.11
CA TYR A 123 -0.56 -7.24 -16.71
C TYR A 123 -0.46 -8.74 -17.00
N SER A 124 0.69 -9.19 -17.47
CA SER A 124 1.01 -10.62 -17.54
C SER A 124 2.32 -10.81 -16.82
N GLU A 125 2.33 -11.58 -15.74
CA GLU A 125 3.57 -12.17 -15.26
C GLU A 125 4.18 -12.98 -16.40
N LYS A 126 5.49 -12.84 -16.58
CA LYS A 126 6.27 -13.59 -17.55
C LYS A 126 7.19 -14.53 -16.81
#